data_AF-A0A7Y3DHB1-F1
#
_entry.id   AF-A0A7Y3DHB1-F1
#
_cell.length_a   1.000
_cell.length_b   1.000
_cell.length_c   1.000
_cell.angle_alpha   90.00
_cell.angle_beta   90.00
_cell.angle_gamma   90.00
#
_symmetry.space_group_name_H-M   'P 1'
#
loop_
_entity.id
_entity.type
_entity.pdbx_description
1 polymer ?
#
loop_
_entity_poly.entity_id
_entity_poly.type
_entity_poly.pdbx_seq_one_letter_code
_entity_poly.pdbx_strand_id
1 'polypeptide(L)'
;EATTTTVADTTTTSLDPDERLAEVARILEDLEIAWYDAVYRKDESVLPDIVATQLFYDAAVDAMEVADFAAPPSDETIDLIVYEILLDRADCLVVYHQLDLGGILVGSEPSDGVQTMWPTESGGYRLVRLWSGPGDLWIEDCDSLNRDEVP
;
A
#
# COMPACT_ATOMS: atom_id res chain seq x y z
N GLU A 1 11.39 -52.38 -11.57
CA GLU A 1 10.49 -51.46 -10.86
C GLU A 1 10.64 -50.08 -11.50
N ALA A 2 9.53 -49.41 -11.82
CA ALA A 2 9.54 -48.10 -12.45
C ALA A 2 9.26 -47.04 -11.39
N THR A 3 10.21 -46.14 -11.17
CA THR A 3 10.07 -44.99 -10.28
C THR A 3 9.23 -43.93 -10.97
N THR A 4 8.03 -43.67 -10.45
CA THR A 4 7.19 -42.55 -10.85
C THR A 4 7.73 -41.27 -10.20
N THR A 5 8.34 -40.41 -11.00
CA THR A 5 8.68 -39.04 -10.59
C THR A 5 7.45 -38.16 -10.81
N THR A 6 6.74 -37.81 -9.74
CA THR A 6 5.73 -36.74 -9.77
C THR A 6 6.47 -35.41 -9.79
N VAL A 7 6.50 -34.76 -10.95
CA VAL A 7 6.88 -33.35 -11.06
C VAL A 7 5.74 -32.56 -10.41
N ALA A 8 6.04 -31.84 -9.33
CA ALA A 8 5.10 -30.88 -8.77
C ALA A 8 4.92 -29.75 -9.78
N ASP A 9 3.69 -29.59 -10.27
CA ASP A 9 3.26 -28.43 -11.04
C ASP A 9 3.62 -27.17 -10.25
N THR A 10 4.55 -26.38 -10.78
CA THR A 10 4.79 -25.03 -10.31
C THR A 10 3.78 -24.16 -11.03
N THR A 11 2.59 -24.02 -10.45
CA THR A 11 1.57 -23.08 -10.94
C THR A 11 2.05 -21.66 -10.65
N THR A 12 2.96 -21.16 -11.49
CA THR A 12 3.16 -19.71 -11.62
C THR A 12 1.93 -19.21 -12.34
N THR A 13 0.89 -18.85 -11.57
CA THR A 13 -0.27 -18.13 -12.10
C THR A 13 0.24 -16.75 -12.50
N SER A 14 0.76 -16.63 -13.72
CA SER A 14 0.98 -15.34 -14.35
C SER A 14 -0.40 -14.77 -14.60
N LEU A 15 -0.90 -13.97 -13.66
CA LEU A 15 -2.08 -13.15 -13.88
C LEU A 15 -1.87 -12.33 -15.17
N ASP A 16 -2.95 -12.10 -15.90
CA ASP A 16 -2.93 -11.13 -16.98
C ASP A 16 -2.49 -9.76 -16.43
N PRO A 17 -1.70 -8.96 -17.16
CA PRO A 17 -1.24 -7.66 -16.66
C PRO A 17 -2.37 -6.74 -16.19
N ASP A 18 -3.53 -6.76 -16.84
CA ASP A 18 -4.68 -5.93 -16.46
C ASP A 18 -5.35 -6.49 -15.18
N GLU A 19 -5.42 -7.82 -15.04
CA GLU A 19 -5.89 -8.46 -13.82
C GLU A 19 -4.98 -8.16 -12.63
N ARG A 20 -3.66 -8.16 -12.84
CA ARG A 20 -2.68 -7.82 -11.81
C ARG A 20 -2.77 -6.34 -11.43
N LEU A 21 -2.93 -5.45 -12.40
CA LEU A 21 -3.14 -4.02 -12.12
C LEU A 21 -4.40 -3.79 -11.30
N ALA A 22 -5.51 -4.45 -11.64
CA ALA A 22 -6.77 -4.35 -10.90
C ALA A 22 -6.71 -4.99 -9.49
N GLU A 23 -5.89 -6.02 -9.31
CA GLU A 23 -5.59 -6.58 -7.98
C GLU A 23 -4.80 -5.58 -7.13
N VAL A 24 -3.72 -5.02 -7.68
CA VAL A 24 -2.86 -4.08 -6.98
C VAL A 24 -3.58 -2.78 -6.64
N ALA A 25 -4.46 -2.30 -7.52
CA ALA A 25 -5.32 -1.16 -7.23
C ALA A 25 -6.21 -1.40 -5.99
N ARG A 26 -6.84 -2.58 -5.91
CA ARG A 26 -7.64 -2.96 -4.73
C ARG A 26 -6.81 -3.08 -3.46
N ILE A 27 -5.61 -3.67 -3.54
CA ILE A 27 -4.69 -3.77 -2.40
C ILE A 27 -4.37 -2.38 -1.87
N LEU A 28 -4.02 -1.44 -2.75
CA LEU A 28 -3.66 -0.09 -2.33
C LEU A 28 -4.87 0.68 -1.79
N GLU A 29 -6.02 0.60 -2.45
CA GLU A 29 -7.26 1.23 -1.99
C GLU A 29 -7.67 0.74 -0.60
N ASP A 30 -7.65 -0.58 -0.35
CA ASP A 30 -7.94 -1.16 0.96
C ASP A 30 -6.99 -0.64 2.05
N LEU A 31 -5.69 -0.50 1.73
CA LEU A 31 -4.69 0.02 2.65
C LEU A 31 -4.85 1.51 2.94
N GLU A 32 -5.13 2.33 1.92
CA GLU A 32 -5.37 3.76 2.09
C GLU A 32 -6.64 3.99 2.93
N ILE A 33 -7.74 3.30 2.62
CA ILE A 33 -8.98 3.36 3.42
C ILE A 33 -8.69 2.96 4.86
N ALA A 34 -7.95 1.87 5.08
CA ALA A 34 -7.61 1.43 6.44
C ALA A 34 -6.75 2.46 7.19
N TRP A 35 -5.77 3.07 6.52
CA TRP A 35 -4.92 4.10 7.10
C TRP A 35 -5.73 5.34 7.50
N TYR A 36 -6.55 5.87 6.58
CA TYR A 36 -7.39 7.03 6.88
C TYR A 36 -8.47 6.70 7.92
N ASP A 37 -9.06 5.50 7.93
CA ASP A 37 -10.05 5.11 8.94
C ASP A 37 -9.40 5.00 10.33
N ALA A 38 -8.19 4.47 10.43
CA ALA A 38 -7.41 4.46 11.66
C ALA A 38 -7.17 5.89 12.18
N VAL A 39 -6.76 6.80 11.29
CA VAL A 39 -6.56 8.22 11.62
C VAL A 39 -7.87 8.88 12.05
N TYR A 40 -8.95 8.68 11.30
CA TYR A 40 -10.28 9.23 11.56
C TYR A 40 -10.82 8.78 12.93
N ARG A 41 -10.68 7.49 13.26
CA ARG A 41 -11.13 6.91 14.54
C ARG A 41 -10.15 7.12 15.68
N LYS A 42 -8.94 7.61 15.38
CA LYS A 42 -7.82 7.71 16.31
C LYS A 42 -7.47 6.36 16.94
N ASP A 43 -7.51 5.31 16.12
CA ASP A 43 -7.19 3.94 16.54
C ASP A 43 -5.76 3.60 16.16
N GLU A 44 -4.83 3.91 17.05
CA GLU A 44 -3.41 3.60 16.89
C GLU A 44 -3.15 2.09 16.88
N SER A 45 -4.03 1.28 17.49
CA SER A 45 -3.78 -0.15 17.72
C SER A 45 -3.82 -0.99 16.45
N VAL A 46 -4.44 -0.49 15.38
CA VAL A 46 -4.50 -1.17 14.08
C VAL A 46 -3.37 -0.78 13.13
N LEU A 47 -2.61 0.28 13.45
CA LEU A 47 -1.55 0.78 12.56
C LEU A 47 -0.47 -0.27 12.22
N PRO A 48 0.01 -1.13 13.15
CA PRO A 48 1.03 -2.13 12.82
C PRO A 48 0.62 -3.13 11.72
N ASP A 49 -0.69 -3.32 11.52
CA ASP A 49 -1.24 -4.18 10.47
C ASP A 49 -1.37 -3.45 9.11
N ILE A 50 -1.31 -2.11 9.11
CA ILE A 50 -1.51 -1.26 7.92
C ILE A 50 -0.17 -0.73 7.40
N VAL A 51 0.73 -0.32 8.31
CA VAL A 51 1.99 0.32 7.96
C VAL A 51 3.18 -0.55 8.33
N ALA A 52 4.19 -0.56 7.47
CA ALA A 52 5.39 -1.36 7.64
C ALA A 52 6.47 -0.59 8.41
N THR A 53 6.55 0.74 8.28
CA THR A 53 7.67 1.54 8.80
C THR A 53 7.24 2.49 9.91
N GLN A 54 8.18 2.77 10.83
CA GLN A 54 7.96 3.76 11.89
C GLN A 54 7.64 5.16 11.31
N LEU A 55 8.20 5.51 10.15
CA LEU A 55 7.91 6.80 9.50
C LEU A 55 6.41 6.95 9.17
N PHE A 56 5.79 5.91 8.59
CA PHE A 56 4.37 5.95 8.25
C PHE A 56 3.48 5.82 9.50
N TYR A 57 3.96 5.12 10.53
CA TYR A 57 3.30 5.07 11.84
C TYR A 57 3.25 6.46 12.48
N ASP A 58 4.39 7.14 12.58
CA ASP A 58 4.49 8.47 13.17
C ASP A 58 3.64 9.47 12.37
N ALA A 59 3.64 9.39 11.05
CA ALA A 59 2.79 10.21 10.20
C ALA A 59 1.28 10.00 10.47
N ALA A 60 0.86 8.77 10.74
CA ALA A 60 -0.52 8.48 11.11
C ALA A 60 -0.87 9.06 12.48
N VAL A 61 0.01 8.90 13.47
CA VAL A 61 -0.17 9.45 14.82
C VAL A 61 -0.25 10.98 14.77
N ASP A 62 0.63 11.63 14.03
CA ASP A 62 0.59 13.08 13.82
C ASP A 62 -0.73 13.50 13.13
N ALA A 63 -1.16 12.76 12.11
CA ALA A 63 -2.41 13.03 11.41
C ALA A 63 -3.65 12.90 12.32
N MET A 64 -3.65 12.00 13.30
CA MET A 64 -4.75 11.86 14.28
C MET A 64 -4.97 13.13 15.11
N GLU A 65 -3.93 13.97 15.26
CA GLU A 65 -4.02 15.23 15.99
C GLU A 65 -4.52 16.39 15.13
N VAL A 66 -4.15 16.43 13.84
CA VAL A 66 -4.28 17.63 13.00
C VAL A 66 -5.26 17.51 11.83
N ALA A 67 -5.59 16.29 11.38
CA ALA A 67 -6.44 16.09 10.21
C ALA A 67 -7.90 16.49 10.50
N ASP A 68 -8.48 17.28 9.61
CA ASP A 68 -9.88 17.74 9.69
C ASP A 68 -10.73 16.99 8.65
N PHE A 69 -11.43 15.96 9.12
CA PHE A 69 -12.26 15.11 8.27
C PHE A 69 -13.66 15.69 8.11
N ALA A 70 -14.06 15.91 6.86
CA ALA A 70 -15.43 16.29 6.49
C ALA A 70 -16.39 15.08 6.51
N ALA A 71 -15.86 13.88 6.28
CA ALA A 71 -16.61 12.63 6.17
C ALA A 71 -15.74 11.43 6.61
N PRO A 72 -16.35 10.30 7.00
CA PRO A 72 -15.61 9.06 7.26
C PRO A 72 -15.02 8.49 5.94
N PRO A 73 -13.84 7.87 5.99
CA PRO A 73 -13.23 7.18 4.84
C PRO A 73 -14.00 5.95 4.37
N SER A 74 -14.10 5.79 3.05
CA SER A 74 -14.71 4.65 2.36
C SER A 74 -14.31 4.63 0.88
N ASP A 75 -14.65 3.54 0.19
CA ASP A 75 -14.58 3.38 -1.27
C ASP A 75 -15.43 4.41 -2.04
N GLU A 76 -16.47 4.96 -1.40
CA GLU A 76 -17.28 6.04 -1.99
C GLU A 76 -16.68 7.45 -1.84
N THR A 77 -15.69 7.62 -0.96
CA THR A 77 -15.18 8.94 -0.56
C THR A 77 -13.69 9.17 -0.82
N ILE A 78 -12.95 8.09 -1.06
CA ILE A 78 -11.57 8.09 -1.56
C ILE A 78 -11.61 7.61 -3.01
N ASP A 79 -11.01 8.36 -3.92
CA ASP A 79 -10.82 7.93 -5.32
C ASP A 79 -9.33 7.65 -5.55
N LEU A 80 -9.04 6.44 -6.03
CA LEU A 80 -7.68 5.95 -6.23
C LEU A 80 -7.53 5.39 -7.65
N ILE A 81 -6.54 5.90 -8.36
CA ILE A 81 -6.20 5.44 -9.71
C ILE A 81 -4.76 4.97 -9.72
N VAL A 82 -4.53 3.68 -9.93
CA VAL A 82 -3.19 3.15 -10.21
C VAL A 82 -2.89 3.31 -11.69
N TYR A 83 -1.85 4.08 -12.02
CA TYR A 83 -1.40 4.28 -13.39
C TYR A 83 -0.50 3.15 -13.87
N GLU A 84 0.42 2.71 -13.00
CA GLU A 84 1.47 1.76 -13.38
C GLU A 84 2.00 1.02 -12.14
N ILE A 85 2.33 -0.26 -12.32
CA ILE A 85 3.14 -1.02 -11.38
C ILE A 85 4.61 -0.81 -11.77
N LEU A 86 5.35 -0.07 -10.96
CA LEU A 86 6.76 0.24 -11.21
C LEU A 86 7.68 -0.94 -10.82
N LEU A 87 7.29 -1.72 -9.81
CA LEU A 87 8.02 -2.90 -9.36
C LEU A 87 7.06 -3.93 -8.74
N ASP A 88 7.18 -5.19 -9.15
CA ASP A 88 6.42 -6.32 -8.59
C ASP A 88 7.39 -7.46 -8.27
N ARG A 89 7.91 -7.48 -7.04
CA ARG A 89 8.77 -8.54 -6.51
C ARG A 89 8.09 -9.24 -5.34
N ALA A 90 8.53 -10.46 -5.07
CA ALA A 90 8.04 -11.24 -3.94
C ALA A 90 8.25 -10.58 -2.56
N ASP A 91 9.10 -9.56 -2.48
CA ASP A 91 9.49 -8.87 -1.26
C ASP A 91 9.15 -7.36 -1.25
N CYS A 92 8.69 -6.80 -2.38
CA CYS A 92 8.37 -5.39 -2.52
C CYS A 92 7.42 -5.15 -3.71
N LEU A 93 6.40 -4.32 -3.50
CA LEU A 93 5.48 -3.85 -4.53
C LEU A 93 5.52 -2.32 -4.57
N VAL A 94 5.67 -1.74 -5.75
CA VAL A 94 5.73 -0.29 -5.94
C VAL A 94 4.81 0.12 -7.07
N VAL A 95 3.97 1.12 -6.82
CA VAL A 95 3.01 1.63 -7.78
C VAL A 95 3.03 3.13 -7.90
N TYR A 96 2.80 3.62 -9.11
CA TYR A 96 2.50 5.03 -9.38
C TYR A 96 0.99 5.21 -9.45
N HIS A 97 0.45 6.13 -8.65
CA HIS A 97 -0.97 6.31 -8.50
C HIS A 97 -1.33 7.80 -8.33
N GLN A 98 -2.62 8.08 -8.48
CA GLN A 98 -3.26 9.29 -8.01
C GLN A 98 -4.21 8.95 -6.86
N LEU A 99 -4.29 9.83 -5.88
CA LEU A 99 -5.18 9.75 -4.74
C LEU A 99 -5.94 11.07 -4.61
N ASP A 100 -7.28 11.00 -4.62
CA ASP A 100 -8.17 12.11 -4.32
C ASP A 100 -8.88 11.87 -2.99
N LEU A 101 -8.61 12.77 -2.04
CA LEU A 101 -9.16 12.76 -0.68
C LEU A 101 -10.19 13.88 -0.48
N GLY A 102 -10.58 14.60 -1.54
CA GLY A 102 -11.52 15.71 -1.46
C GLY A 102 -12.90 15.32 -0.91
N GLY A 103 -13.25 14.03 -0.97
CA GLY A 103 -14.44 13.48 -0.32
C GLY A 103 -14.36 13.42 1.20
N ILE A 104 -13.15 13.37 1.78
CA ILE A 104 -12.93 13.18 3.22
C ILE A 104 -12.15 14.32 3.90
N LEU A 105 -11.27 15.03 3.20
CA LEU A 105 -10.41 16.09 3.73
C LEU A 105 -10.77 17.45 3.12
N VAL A 106 -11.04 18.42 3.99
CA VAL A 106 -11.42 19.78 3.55
C VAL A 106 -10.25 20.45 2.81
N GLY A 107 -10.47 20.81 1.54
CA GLY A 107 -9.48 21.52 0.74
C GLY A 107 -8.34 20.66 0.22
N SER A 108 -8.47 19.33 0.31
CA SER A 108 -7.55 18.42 -0.38
C SER A 108 -7.74 18.53 -1.88
N GLU A 109 -6.63 18.54 -2.62
CA GLU A 109 -6.60 18.40 -4.07
C GLU A 109 -6.11 16.98 -4.41
N PRO A 110 -6.50 16.42 -5.58
CA PRO A 110 -5.92 15.18 -6.07
C PRO A 110 -4.39 15.30 -6.15
N SER A 111 -3.69 14.25 -5.74
CA SER A 111 -2.23 14.21 -5.74
C SER A 111 -1.72 12.93 -6.34
N ASP A 112 -0.66 13.05 -7.15
CA ASP A 112 0.07 11.92 -7.70
C ASP A 112 1.19 11.51 -6.73
N GLY A 113 1.47 10.23 -6.65
CA GLY A 113 2.51 9.70 -5.79
C GLY A 113 2.96 8.30 -6.16
N VAL A 114 4.09 7.88 -5.58
CA VAL A 114 4.59 6.51 -5.67
C VAL A 114 4.53 5.86 -4.31
N GLN A 115 3.70 4.82 -4.20
CA GLN A 115 3.54 4.06 -2.98
C GLN A 115 4.39 2.81 -3.01
N THR A 116 5.19 2.63 -1.96
CA THR A 116 5.93 1.39 -1.70
C THR A 116 5.19 0.55 -0.66
N MET A 117 5.10 -0.75 -0.90
CA MET A 117 4.43 -1.72 -0.04
C MET A 117 5.30 -2.95 0.17
N TRP A 118 5.29 -3.50 1.40
CA TRP A 118 5.94 -4.76 1.72
C TRP A 118 4.91 -5.84 2.01
N PRO A 119 5.12 -7.07 1.51
CA PRO A 119 4.23 -8.19 1.82
C PRO A 119 4.38 -8.62 3.28
N THR A 120 3.29 -9.13 3.85
CA THR A 120 3.27 -9.76 5.18
C THR A 120 3.40 -11.27 5.07
N GLU A 121 3.84 -11.93 6.15
CA GLU A 121 3.88 -13.40 6.21
C GLU A 121 2.48 -14.04 6.08
N SER A 122 1.42 -13.30 6.41
CA SER A 122 0.03 -13.73 6.30
C SER A 122 -0.58 -13.58 4.90
N GLY A 123 0.16 -13.04 3.93
CA GLY A 123 -0.28 -12.91 2.54
C GLY A 123 -1.00 -11.60 2.20
N GLY A 124 -0.80 -10.54 3.00
CA GLY A 124 -1.24 -9.17 2.71
C GLY A 124 -0.08 -8.24 2.41
N TYR A 125 -0.32 -6.93 2.43
CA TYR A 125 0.68 -5.88 2.26
C TYR A 125 0.57 -4.84 3.37
N ARG A 126 1.65 -4.09 3.59
CA ARG A 126 1.70 -2.93 4.49
C ARG A 126 2.35 -1.74 3.77
N LEU A 127 1.87 -0.53 4.05
CA LEU A 127 2.38 0.73 3.50
C LEU A 127 3.76 1.05 4.08
N VAL A 128 4.74 1.28 3.20
CA VAL A 128 6.13 1.56 3.60
C VAL A 128 6.40 3.06 3.59
N ARG A 129 6.18 3.69 2.42
CA ARG A 129 6.45 5.09 2.17
C ARG A 129 5.73 5.58 0.92
N LEU A 130 5.30 6.84 0.94
CA LEU A 130 4.82 7.60 -0.21
C LEU A 130 5.91 8.57 -0.68
N TRP A 131 6.17 8.55 -1.99
CA TRP A 131 7.09 9.45 -2.68
C TRP A 131 6.33 10.38 -3.63
N SER A 132 6.93 11.52 -3.97
CA SER A 132 6.28 12.54 -4.80
C SER A 132 6.22 12.16 -6.28
N GLY A 133 7.06 11.23 -6.76
CA GLY A 133 6.95 10.74 -8.13
C GLY A 133 7.89 9.60 -8.51
N PRO A 134 7.76 9.09 -9.75
CA PRO A 134 8.50 7.91 -10.23
C PRO A 134 10.01 8.13 -10.39
N GLY A 135 10.47 9.37 -10.41
CA GLY A 135 11.89 9.71 -10.46
C GLY A 135 12.61 9.78 -9.10
N ASP A 136 11.90 9.50 -8.00
CA ASP A 136 12.46 9.57 -6.64
C ASP A 136 13.26 8.30 -6.25
N LEU A 137 13.65 8.21 -4.97
CA LEU A 137 14.50 7.15 -4.42
C LEU A 137 13.71 5.95 -3.87
N TRP A 138 12.48 5.73 -4.33
CA TRP A 138 11.62 4.63 -3.86
C TRP A 138 12.25 3.24 -4.00
N ILE A 139 13.18 3.07 -4.94
CA ILE A 139 13.89 1.80 -5.12
C ILE A 139 14.74 1.43 -3.90
N GLU A 140 15.24 2.43 -3.16
CA GLU A 140 16.05 2.23 -1.95
C GLU A 140 15.22 1.60 -0.82
N ASP A 141 13.92 1.92 -0.74
CA ASP A 141 13.02 1.29 0.24
C ASP A 141 12.85 -0.20 -0.03
N CYS A 142 12.92 -0.64 -1.30
CA CYS A 142 12.85 -2.06 -1.65
C CYS A 142 14.19 -2.79 -1.46
N ASP A 143 15.31 -2.09 -1.60
CA ASP A 143 16.65 -2.69 -1.57
C ASP A 143 17.34 -2.57 -0.19
N SER A 144 16.74 -1.86 0.77
CA SER A 144 17.28 -1.72 2.12
C SER A 144 17.37 -3.08 2.84
N LEU A 145 18.60 -3.43 3.25
CA LEU A 145 18.87 -4.59 4.10
C LEU A 145 18.40 -4.41 5.55
N ASN A 146 18.10 -3.16 5.96
CA ASN A 146 17.59 -2.81 7.28
C ASN A 146 16.19 -2.22 7.11
N ARG A 147 15.18 -3.10 7.20
CA ARG A 147 13.79 -2.70 7.28
C ARG A 147 13.54 -2.21 8.71
N ASP A 148 13.43 -0.90 8.91
CA ASP A 148 13.03 -0.30 10.19
C ASP A 148 11.52 -0.51 10.38
N GLU A 149 11.15 -1.76 10.64
CA GLU A 149 9.75 -2.17 10.76
C GLU A 149 9.12 -1.69 12.07
N VAL A 150 7.82 -1.37 12.00
CA VAL A 150 7.00 -1.20 13.20
C VAL A 150 6.97 -2.54 13.96
N PRO A 151 7.20 -2.53 15.30
CA PRO A 151 7.22 -3.74 16.13
C PRO A 151 5.92 -4.55 16.12
#